data_AF-R7L7H9-F1
#
_entry.id   AF-R7L7H9-F1
#
_cell.length_a   1.000
_cell.length_b   1.000
_cell.length_c   1.000
_cell.angle_alpha   90.00
_cell.angle_beta   90.00
_cell.angle_gamma   90.00
#
_symmetry.space_group_name_H-M   'P 1'
#
loop_
_entity.id
_entity.type
_entity.pdbx_description
1 polymer ?
#
loop_
_entity_poly.entity_id
_entity_poly.type
_entity_poly.pdbx_seq_one_letter_code
_entity_poly.pdbx_strand_id
1 'polypeptide(L)'
;MFFSCNGLDLDRGASEAIELHAEFKESVFPLCTCKILLCDSSKFGVRSARFFADLGVCDIIITDSSADPSFIEKLSAAGVVVK
;
A
#
# COMPACT_ATOMS: atom_id res chain seq x y z
N MET A 1 6.46 4.15 -10.22
CA MET A 1 6.91 2.85 -9.71
C MET A 1 5.70 2.00 -9.38
N PHE A 2 5.69 0.75 -9.85
CA PHE A 2 4.82 -0.29 -9.30
C PHE A 2 5.57 -0.99 -8.17
N PHE A 3 4.91 -1.22 -7.05
CA PHE A 3 5.51 -1.91 -5.91
C PHE A 3 4.46 -2.73 -5.16
N SER A 4 4.91 -3.65 -4.31
CA SER A 4 4.05 -4.52 -3.49
C SER A 4 4.31 -4.33 -1.99
N CYS A 5 3.53 -5.01 -1.16
CA CYS A 5 3.70 -5.07 0.29
C CYS A 5 3.28 -6.43 0.86
N ASN A 6 3.62 -6.70 2.11
CA ASN A 6 3.16 -7.87 2.85
C ASN A 6 1.86 -7.60 3.65
N GLY A 7 1.52 -6.34 3.88
CA GLY A 7 0.29 -5.96 4.55
C GLY A 7 -0.02 -4.48 4.36
N LEU A 8 -1.32 -4.14 4.33
CA LEU A 8 -1.84 -2.80 4.18
C LEU A 8 -2.78 -2.49 5.35
N ASP A 9 -2.35 -1.60 6.24
CA ASP A 9 -3.12 -1.14 7.39
C ASP A 9 -3.74 0.23 7.08
N LEU A 10 -4.99 0.45 7.49
CA LEU A 10 -5.69 1.71 7.20
C LEU A 10 -5.09 2.93 7.91
N ASP A 11 -4.46 2.72 9.07
CA ASP A 11 -3.91 3.81 9.88
C ASP A 11 -2.42 4.03 9.57
N ARG A 12 -1.67 2.96 9.30
CA ARG A 12 -0.21 2.98 9.14
C ARG A 12 0.28 2.77 7.71
N GLY A 13 -0.59 2.36 6.80
CA GLY A 13 -0.27 2.11 5.39
C GLY A 13 0.46 0.79 5.14
N ALA A 14 1.29 0.76 4.10
CA ALA A 14 1.95 -0.42 3.60
C ALA A 14 3.11 -0.87 4.51
N SER A 15 3.21 -2.18 4.70
CA SER A 15 4.23 -2.83 5.50
C SER A 15 4.92 -3.99 4.77
N GLU A 16 6.18 -4.23 5.12
CA GLU A 16 7.06 -5.24 4.55
C GLU A 16 7.58 -6.18 5.64
N ALA A 17 7.85 -7.42 5.23
CA ALA A 17 8.44 -8.41 6.12
C ALA A 17 9.95 -8.24 6.22
N ILE A 18 10.59 -7.69 5.18
CA ILE A 18 12.04 -7.55 5.08
C ILE A 18 12.42 -6.07 5.04
N GLU A 19 13.25 -5.67 6.00
CA GLU A 19 13.78 -4.30 6.15
C GLU A 19 14.35 -3.72 4.85
N LEU A 20 15.18 -4.51 4.18
CA LEU A 20 15.87 -4.09 2.96
C LEU A 20 14.90 -3.78 1.82
N HIS A 21 13.76 -4.47 1.74
CA HIS A 21 12.74 -4.18 0.73
C HIS A 21 12.00 -2.87 1.02
N ALA A 22 11.72 -2.59 2.29
CA ALA A 22 11.13 -1.32 2.72
C ALA A 22 12.07 -0.15 2.41
N GLU A 23 13.33 -0.24 2.85
CA GLU A 23 14.34 0.80 2.66
C GLU A 23 14.59 1.09 1.17
N PHE A 24 14.67 0.05 0.34
CA PHE A 24 14.79 0.22 -1.11
C PHE A 24 13.62 1.03 -1.68
N LYS A 25 12.37 0.67 -1.36
CA LYS A 25 11.18 1.37 -1.86
C LYS A 25 11.14 2.83 -1.39
N GLU A 26 11.41 3.08 -0.10
CA GLU A 26 11.49 4.43 0.48
C GLU A 26 12.51 5.31 -0.24
N SER A 27 13.69 4.77 -0.56
CA SER A 27 14.73 5.52 -1.29
C SER A 27 14.34 5.90 -2.72
N VAL A 28 13.47 5.10 -3.35
CA VAL A 28 13.02 5.28 -4.75
C VAL A 28 11.80 6.19 -4.84
N PHE A 29 10.95 6.27 -3.82
CA PHE A 29 9.71 7.06 -3.84
C PHE A 29 9.89 8.54 -4.21
N PRO A 30 10.89 9.29 -3.69
CA PRO A 30 11.09 10.69 -4.06
C PRO A 30 11.42 10.90 -5.54
N LEU A 31 11.91 9.86 -6.23
CA LEU A 31 12.25 9.89 -7.65
C LEU A 31 11.06 9.54 -8.55
N CYS A 32 9.93 9.15 -7.96
CA CYS A 32 8.76 8.65 -8.69
C CYS A 32 7.67 9.72 -8.82
N THR A 33 7.27 9.98 -10.07
CA THR A 33 6.10 10.83 -10.37
C THR A 33 4.76 10.17 -10.04
N CYS A 34 4.71 8.83 -10.02
CA CYS A 34 3.51 8.07 -9.68
C CYS A 34 3.90 6.76 -8.98
N LYS A 35 3.22 6.41 -7.90
CA LYS A 35 3.48 5.31 -6.97
C LYS A 35 2.23 4.44 -6.91
N ILE A 36 2.29 3.27 -7.52
CA ILE A 36 1.17 2.35 -7.67
C ILE A 36 1.43 1.10 -6.84
N LEU A 37 0.64 0.90 -5.79
CA LEU A 37 0.70 -0.27 -4.94
C LEU A 37 -0.14 -1.40 -5.56
N LEU A 38 0.49 -2.56 -5.76
CA LEU A 38 -0.14 -3.79 -6.19
C LEU A 38 -0.25 -4.73 -4.98
N CYS A 39 -1.47 -4.97 -4.50
CA CYS A 39 -1.69 -5.94 -3.44
C CYS A 39 -3.09 -6.54 -3.55
N ASP A 40 -3.17 -7.86 -3.42
CA ASP A 40 -4.46 -8.56 -3.32
C ASP A 40 -5.16 -8.26 -1.97
N SER A 41 -6.44 -8.55 -1.92
CA SER A 41 -7.31 -8.34 -0.76
C SER A 41 -6.82 -9.07 0.50
N SER A 42 -6.04 -10.15 0.37
CA SER A 42 -5.48 -10.88 1.51
C SER A 42 -4.46 -10.06 2.29
N LYS A 43 -3.99 -8.93 1.75
CA LYS A 43 -3.08 -8.01 2.44
C LYS A 43 -3.82 -6.94 3.24
N PHE A 44 -5.12 -6.77 3.07
CA PHE A 44 -5.89 -5.72 3.72
C PHE A 44 -6.07 -6.02 5.21
N GLY A 45 -5.76 -5.04 6.06
CA GLY A 45 -5.77 -5.20 7.52
C GLY A 45 -4.61 -6.04 8.08
N VAL A 46 -3.73 -6.54 7.22
CA VAL A 46 -2.54 -7.30 7.62
C VAL A 46 -1.40 -6.34 7.95
N ARG A 47 -0.62 -6.68 8.98
CA ARG A 47 0.53 -5.91 9.45
C ARG A 47 1.77 -6.77 9.37
N SER A 48 2.83 -6.21 8.80
CA SER A 48 4.14 -6.85 8.75
C SER A 48 5.15 -6.14 9.65
N ALA A 49 6.42 -6.54 9.56
CA ALA A 49 7.47 -6.14 10.49
C ALA A 49 7.76 -4.62 10.45
N ARG A 50 7.79 -4.03 9.25
CA ARG A 50 8.12 -2.62 9.05
C ARG A 50 7.10 -1.91 8.17
N PHE A 51 6.54 -0.81 8.67
CA PHE A 51 5.74 0.13 7.87
C PHE A 51 6.68 1.08 7.13
N PHE A 52 6.43 1.31 5.84
CA PHE A 52 7.35 2.05 4.97
C PHE A 52 6.67 3.06 4.04
N ALA A 53 5.34 3.03 3.95
CA ALA A 53 4.57 3.99 3.18
C ALA A 53 3.22 4.19 3.84
N ASP A 54 2.88 5.41 4.23
CA ASP A 54 1.49 5.73 4.57
C ASP A 54 0.60 5.68 3.32
N LEU A 55 -0.72 5.74 3.52
CA LEU A 55 -1.67 5.72 2.40
C LEU A 55 -1.50 6.92 1.45
N GLY A 56 -1.12 8.09 1.96
CA GLY A 56 -0.92 9.32 1.18
C GLY A 56 0.31 9.26 0.26
N VAL A 57 1.26 8.38 0.53
CA VAL A 57 2.37 8.07 -0.39
C VAL A 57 1.88 7.32 -1.63
N CYS A 58 0.74 6.62 -1.58
CA CYS A 58 0.23 5.84 -2.70
C CYS A 58 -0.69 6.68 -3.58
N ASP A 59 -0.37 6.78 -4.87
CA ASP A 59 -1.22 7.47 -5.84
C ASP A 59 -2.40 6.57 -6.28
N ILE A 60 -2.13 5.27 -6.46
CA ILE A 60 -3.12 4.26 -6.86
C ILE A 60 -2.86 2.96 -6.12
N ILE A 61 -3.92 2.29 -5.67
CA ILE A 61 -3.88 0.89 -5.20
C ILE A 61 -4.64 0.03 -6.19
N ILE A 62 -4.03 -1.06 -6.65
CA ILE A 62 -4.68 -2.07 -7.49
C ILE A 62 -4.85 -3.33 -6.65
N THR A 63 -6.08 -3.82 -6.56
CA THR A 63 -6.46 -5.04 -5.84
C THR A 63 -7.29 -5.97 -6.72
N ASP A 64 -7.43 -7.22 -6.30
CA ASP A 64 -8.35 -8.15 -6.95
C ASP A 64 -9.81 -7.91 -6.51
N SER A 65 -10.75 -8.51 -7.24
CA SER A 65 -12.20 -8.30 -7.07
C SER A 65 -12.78 -8.88 -5.77
N SER A 66 -11.99 -9.57 -4.95
CA SER A 66 -12.45 -10.12 -3.66
C SER A 66 -12.31 -9.14 -2.48
N ALA A 67 -11.79 -7.94 -2.72
CA ALA A 67 -11.64 -6.90 -1.70
C ALA A 67 -12.99 -6.51 -1.07
N ASP A 68 -13.01 -6.42 0.27
CA ASP A 68 -14.16 -5.95 1.04
C ASP A 68 -14.49 -4.50 0.62
N PRO A 69 -15.71 -4.24 0.11
CA PRO A 69 -16.14 -2.90 -0.28
C PRO A 69 -15.98 -1.86 0.82
N SER A 70 -16.19 -2.25 2.09
CA SER A 70 -16.02 -1.35 3.23
C SER A 70 -14.57 -0.93 3.45
N PHE A 71 -13.61 -1.76 3.04
CA PHE A 71 -12.19 -1.42 3.09
C PHE A 71 -11.82 -0.48 1.94
N ILE A 72 -12.36 -0.73 0.73
CA ILE A 72 -12.20 0.15 -0.44
C ILE A 72 -12.73 1.55 -0.15
N GLU A 73 -13.90 1.66 0.48
CA GLU A 73 -14.49 2.94 0.87
C GLU A 73 -13.57 3.72 1.83
N LYS A 74 -12.95 3.04 2.79
CA LYS A 74 -12.02 3.68 3.74
C LYS A 74 -10.73 4.13 3.06
N LEU A 75 -10.18 3.33 2.16
CA LEU A 75 -9.01 3.72 1.34
C LEU A 75 -9.33 4.93 0.46
N SER A 76 -10.51 4.94 -0.16
CA SER A 76 -10.98 6.06 -0.98
C SER A 76 -11.19 7.32 -0.15
N ALA A 77 -11.75 7.19 1.06
CA ALA A 77 -11.90 8.29 2.01
C ALA A 77 -10.56 8.85 2.50
N ALA A 78 -9.50 8.04 2.49
CA ALA A 78 -8.12 8.47 2.76
C ALA A 78 -7.45 9.18 1.56
N GLY A 79 -8.16 9.35 0.45
CA GLY A 79 -7.68 10.08 -0.73
C GLY A 79 -6.94 9.23 -1.75
N VAL A 80 -6.96 7.90 -1.61
CA VAL A 80 -6.27 6.98 -2.54
C VAL A 80 -7.23 6.46 -3.60
N VAL A 81 -6.80 6.42 -4.85
CA VAL A 81 -7.58 5.81 -5.93
C VAL A 81 -7.41 4.29 -5.88
N VAL A 82 -8.52 3.56 -5.70
CA VAL A 82 -8.53 2.09 -5.71
C VAL A 82 -9.07 1.58 -7.04
N LYS A 83 -8.40 0.58 -7.63
CA LYS A 83 -8.77 -0.06 -8.90
C LYS A 83 -8.79 -1.58 -8.79
#